data_AF-A0A0Q1AVK9-F1
#
_entry.id   AF-A0A0Q1AVK9-F1
#
_cell.length_a   1.000
_cell.length_b   1.000
_cell.length_c   1.000
_cell.angle_alpha   90.00
_cell.angle_beta   90.00
_cell.angle_gamma   90.00
#
_symmetry.space_group_name_H-M   'P 1'
#
loop_
_entity.id
_entity.type
_entity.pdbx_description
1 polymer ?
#
loop_
_entity_poly.entity_id
_entity_poly.type
_entity_poly.pdbx_seq_one_letter_code
_entity_poly.pdbx_strand_id
1 'polypeptide(L)'
;MVTGSSAAALLILEGPWWTPEQKPKRPSVLPFFEGMENYRGDFNIYYSNFYEKNGFIRALRDDLTHTREGRLFLYVAAHGYQRMFAGLASKRGMQLSTLLRELKNAANYSNIEGVVLGSCTVGSNVEEFMNTIKSSKIVWMFGYTCEIDWMTSTLIDLSVFEQMMGLEKSQLRNRQQILDRFARALRRFDQDYLICSEAAAPVRLADAVTLVIQPRGRGKRPEDATTLLQESLGWSREGP
;
A
#
# COMPACT_ATOMS: atom_id res chain seq x y z
N MET A 1 -2.75 -31.37 -2.51
CA MET A 1 -3.43 -30.46 -3.47
C MET A 1 -4.54 -29.75 -2.71
N VAL A 2 -4.35 -28.49 -2.36
CA VAL A 2 -5.43 -27.67 -1.79
C VAL A 2 -6.17 -27.05 -2.97
N THR A 3 -7.21 -27.74 -3.44
CA THR A 3 -8.20 -27.16 -4.34
C THR A 3 -9.21 -26.37 -3.50
N GLY A 4 -8.76 -25.25 -2.95
CA GLY A 4 -9.62 -24.23 -2.36
C GLY A 4 -9.59 -23.02 -3.26
N SER A 5 -10.74 -22.53 -3.72
CA SER A 5 -10.80 -21.19 -4.29
C SER A 5 -10.20 -20.22 -3.28
N SER A 6 -9.13 -19.51 -3.66
CA SER A 6 -8.62 -18.40 -2.87
C SER A 6 -9.77 -17.46 -2.47
N ALA A 7 -9.74 -17.00 -1.21
CA ALA A 7 -10.75 -16.08 -0.69
C ALA A 7 -10.37 -14.60 -0.91
N ALA A 8 -9.12 -14.33 -1.29
CA ALA A 8 -8.54 -12.99 -1.37
C ALA A 8 -7.64 -12.81 -2.59
N ALA A 9 -7.64 -11.60 -3.15
CA ALA A 9 -6.74 -11.22 -4.22
C ALA A 9 -5.87 -10.02 -3.84
N LEU A 10 -4.61 -10.06 -4.27
CA LEU A 10 -3.73 -8.91 -4.29
C LEU A 10 -3.67 -8.35 -5.71
N LEU A 11 -4.15 -7.13 -5.86
CA LEU A 11 -4.10 -6.36 -7.10
C LEU A 11 -2.84 -5.51 -7.07
N ILE A 12 -1.96 -5.65 -8.05
CA ILE A 12 -0.71 -4.89 -8.15
C ILE A 12 -0.78 -4.00 -9.38
N LEU A 13 -0.77 -2.70 -9.16
CA LEU A 13 -0.59 -1.69 -10.19
C LEU A 13 0.83 -1.15 -10.11
N GLU A 14 1.64 -1.44 -11.13
CA GLU A 14 3.02 -0.99 -11.18
C GLU A 14 3.25 0.06 -12.27
N GLY A 15 3.85 1.18 -11.89
CA GLY A 15 4.44 2.13 -12.82
C GLY A 15 5.90 1.75 -13.06
N PRO A 16 6.40 1.75 -14.30
CA PRO A 16 7.79 1.41 -14.57
C PRO A 16 8.74 2.36 -13.82
N TRP A 17 9.66 1.78 -13.04
CA TRP A 17 10.68 2.52 -12.31
C TRP A 17 11.76 3.14 -13.23
N TRP A 18 11.96 2.60 -14.43
CA TRP A 18 12.95 3.10 -15.36
C TRP A 18 12.48 2.93 -16.80
N THR A 19 12.96 3.80 -17.70
CA THR A 19 12.85 3.53 -19.13
C THR A 19 13.77 2.36 -19.51
N PRO A 20 13.50 1.66 -20.63
CA PRO A 20 14.42 0.66 -21.16
C PRO A 20 15.83 1.21 -21.42
N GLU A 21 15.94 2.48 -21.78
CA GLU A 21 17.23 3.17 -22.00
C GLU A 21 18.01 3.34 -20.69
N GLN A 22 17.34 3.74 -19.61
CA GLN A 22 17.96 3.93 -18.29
C GLN A 22 18.36 2.61 -17.63
N LYS A 23 17.49 1.59 -17.72
CA LYS A 23 17.72 0.29 -17.09
C LYS A 23 17.02 -0.83 -17.86
N PRO A 24 17.71 -1.48 -18.82
CA PRO A 24 17.11 -2.50 -19.69
C PRO A 24 16.42 -3.64 -18.95
N LYS A 25 16.96 -4.04 -17.79
CA LYS A 25 16.42 -5.13 -16.97
C LYS A 25 15.07 -4.82 -16.31
N ARG A 26 14.70 -3.53 -16.18
CA ARG A 26 13.42 -3.04 -15.62
C ARG A 26 12.92 -3.92 -14.46
N PRO A 27 13.62 -3.95 -13.32
CA PRO A 27 13.20 -4.77 -12.20
C PRO A 27 11.80 -4.34 -11.75
N SER A 28 11.05 -5.30 -11.24
CA SER A 28 9.64 -5.17 -10.88
C SER A 28 9.45 -5.66 -9.45
N VAL A 29 8.41 -5.16 -8.80
CA VAL A 29 7.94 -5.69 -7.50
C VAL A 29 7.33 -7.09 -7.64
N LEU A 30 6.83 -7.46 -8.83
CA LEU A 30 6.03 -8.67 -9.05
C LEU A 30 6.73 -9.96 -8.58
N PRO A 31 8.01 -10.23 -8.89
CA PRO A 31 8.66 -11.48 -8.46
C PRO A 31 8.71 -11.67 -6.93
N PHE A 32 8.75 -10.58 -6.15
CA PHE A 32 8.71 -10.65 -4.69
C PHE A 32 7.35 -11.13 -4.19
N PHE A 33 6.29 -10.61 -4.80
CA PHE A 33 4.92 -10.96 -4.46
C PHE A 33 4.55 -12.36 -4.97
N GLU A 34 5.00 -12.76 -6.15
CA GLU A 34 4.86 -14.15 -6.64
C GLU A 34 5.54 -15.14 -5.69
N GLY A 35 6.69 -14.78 -5.10
CA GLY A 35 7.32 -15.56 -4.04
C GLY A 35 6.41 -15.73 -2.81
N MET A 36 5.75 -14.65 -2.37
CA MET A 36 4.80 -14.70 -1.25
C MET A 36 3.53 -15.51 -1.58
N GLU A 37 3.00 -15.39 -2.78
CA GLU A 37 1.85 -16.18 -3.25
C GLU A 37 2.18 -17.66 -3.24
N ASN A 38 3.33 -18.05 -3.81
CA ASN A 38 3.78 -19.44 -3.81
C ASN A 38 4.04 -19.98 -2.39
N TYR A 39 4.53 -19.13 -1.48
CA TYR A 39 4.79 -19.51 -0.09
C TYR A 39 3.49 -19.73 0.70
N ARG A 40 2.49 -18.86 0.56
CA ARG A 40 1.25 -18.92 1.35
C ARG A 40 0.17 -19.80 0.73
N GLY A 41 -0.01 -19.73 -0.59
CA GLY A 41 -1.00 -20.49 -1.35
C GLY A 41 -2.47 -20.18 -1.05
N ASP A 42 -2.78 -19.11 -0.30
CA ASP A 42 -4.14 -18.77 0.17
C ASP A 42 -4.75 -17.52 -0.48
N PHE A 43 -4.05 -16.89 -1.43
CA PHE A 43 -4.50 -15.73 -2.19
C PHE A 43 -4.07 -15.83 -3.67
N ASN A 44 -4.66 -15.01 -4.54
CA ASN A 44 -4.23 -14.88 -5.95
C ASN A 44 -3.64 -13.48 -6.22
N ILE A 45 -2.68 -13.38 -7.13
CA ILE A 45 -2.14 -12.10 -7.62
C ILE A 45 -2.74 -11.76 -8.99
N TYR A 46 -3.16 -10.51 -9.13
CA TYR A 46 -3.49 -9.90 -10.42
C TYR A 46 -2.62 -8.66 -10.61
N TYR A 47 -1.91 -8.59 -11.72
CA TYR A 47 -0.89 -7.57 -11.97
C TYR A 47 -1.14 -6.84 -13.28
N SER A 48 -1.01 -5.51 -13.25
CA SER A 48 -0.96 -4.70 -14.46
C SER A 48 0.05 -3.57 -14.32
N ASN A 49 0.72 -3.27 -15.44
CA ASN A 49 1.47 -2.03 -15.56
C ASN A 49 0.55 -0.86 -15.87
N PHE A 50 0.97 0.35 -15.50
CA PHE A 50 0.38 1.59 -15.98
C PHE A 50 1.46 2.63 -16.27
N TYR A 51 1.22 3.46 -17.29
CA TYR A 51 2.23 4.43 -17.77
C TYR A 51 1.75 5.88 -17.63
N GLU A 52 0.44 6.07 -17.50
CA GLU A 52 -0.19 7.37 -17.42
C GLU A 52 -1.59 7.22 -16.78
N LYS A 53 -2.25 8.35 -16.55
CA LYS A 53 -3.53 8.44 -15.83
C LYS A 53 -4.62 7.51 -16.39
N ASN A 54 -4.87 7.50 -17.69
CA ASN A 54 -5.94 6.68 -18.29
C ASN A 54 -5.57 5.19 -18.24
N GLY A 55 -4.30 4.83 -18.43
CA GLY A 55 -3.77 3.50 -18.23
C GLY A 55 -4.00 2.99 -16.81
N PHE A 56 -3.75 3.84 -15.79
CA PHE A 56 -4.08 3.52 -14.40
C PHE A 56 -5.57 3.26 -14.22
N ILE A 57 -6.42 4.15 -14.76
CA ILE A 57 -7.88 4.03 -14.66
C ILE A 57 -8.36 2.72 -15.30
N ARG A 58 -7.88 2.40 -16.52
CA ARG A 58 -8.26 1.17 -17.22
C ARG A 58 -7.78 -0.08 -16.48
N ALA A 59 -6.51 -0.10 -16.06
CA ALA A 59 -5.97 -1.22 -15.32
C ALA A 59 -6.73 -1.46 -14.00
N LEU A 60 -7.08 -0.41 -13.26
CA LEU A 60 -7.83 -0.55 -12.01
C LEU A 60 -9.30 -0.93 -12.24
N ARG A 61 -10.00 -0.17 -13.10
CA ARG A 61 -11.46 -0.25 -13.23
C ARG A 61 -11.92 -1.33 -14.19
N ASP A 62 -11.21 -1.49 -15.30
CA ASP A 62 -11.65 -2.32 -16.42
C ASP A 62 -11.03 -3.73 -16.35
N ASP A 63 -9.96 -3.91 -15.57
CA ASP A 63 -9.21 -5.17 -15.48
C ASP A 63 -9.15 -5.70 -14.03
N LEU A 64 -8.26 -5.16 -13.19
CA LEU A 64 -7.88 -5.77 -11.91
C LEU A 64 -9.01 -5.90 -10.88
N THR A 65 -10.10 -5.13 -10.98
CA THR A 65 -11.23 -5.27 -10.05
C THR A 65 -12.24 -6.35 -10.45
N HIS A 66 -12.12 -6.96 -11.63
CA HIS A 66 -13.01 -8.02 -12.13
C HIS A 66 -12.53 -9.42 -11.72
N THR A 67 -12.33 -9.62 -10.42
CA THR A 67 -11.87 -10.88 -9.84
C THR A 67 -13.01 -11.65 -9.19
N ARG A 68 -12.83 -12.96 -8.96
CA ARG A 68 -13.82 -13.81 -8.30
C ARG A 68 -13.73 -13.74 -6.77
N GLU A 69 -12.60 -13.26 -6.26
CA GLU A 69 -12.24 -13.23 -4.86
C GLU A 69 -13.07 -12.20 -4.10
N GLY A 70 -13.59 -12.61 -2.94
CA GLY A 70 -14.49 -11.77 -2.15
C GLY A 70 -13.79 -10.71 -1.31
N ARG A 71 -12.45 -10.59 -1.38
CA ARG A 71 -11.63 -9.65 -0.59
C ARG A 71 -10.46 -9.20 -1.45
N LEU A 72 -10.33 -7.89 -1.66
CA LEU A 72 -9.30 -7.34 -2.51
C LEU A 72 -8.35 -6.47 -1.69
N PHE A 73 -7.08 -6.57 -2.02
CA PHE A 73 -6.01 -5.74 -1.50
C PHE A 73 -5.35 -5.07 -2.70
N LEU A 74 -4.99 -3.79 -2.58
CA LEU A 74 -4.40 -3.06 -3.68
C LEU A 74 -3.03 -2.54 -3.30
N TYR A 75 -2.05 -2.85 -4.15
CA TYR A 75 -0.72 -2.27 -4.12
C TYR A 75 -0.54 -1.35 -5.32
N VAL A 76 -0.20 -0.09 -5.07
CA VAL A 76 0.23 0.84 -6.12
C VAL A 76 1.72 1.12 -5.94
N ALA A 77 2.53 0.56 -6.83
CA ALA A 77 3.98 0.64 -6.82
C ALA A 77 4.46 1.52 -7.98
N ALA A 78 4.90 2.74 -7.71
CA ALA A 78 5.38 3.63 -8.75
C ALA A 78 6.25 4.73 -8.17
N HIS A 79 7.03 5.38 -9.03
CA HIS A 79 7.65 6.66 -8.70
C HIS A 79 6.61 7.67 -8.24
N GLY A 80 6.95 8.39 -7.17
CA GLY A 80 6.18 9.49 -6.64
C GLY A 80 7.08 10.68 -6.38
N TYR A 81 6.59 11.87 -6.64
CA TYR A 81 7.22 13.09 -6.14
C TYR A 81 6.13 14.09 -5.78
N GLN A 82 6.14 14.53 -4.52
CA GLN A 82 5.13 15.42 -3.93
C GLN A 82 3.70 14.88 -4.10
N ARG A 83 2.97 15.39 -5.09
CA ARG A 83 1.56 15.07 -5.37
C ARG A 83 1.36 14.41 -6.72
N MET A 84 2.42 13.87 -7.33
CA MET A 84 2.42 13.27 -8.66
C MET A 84 2.93 11.82 -8.61
N PHE A 85 2.31 10.93 -9.40
CA PHE A 85 2.60 9.49 -9.49
C PHE A 85 2.96 9.09 -10.91
N ALA A 86 3.83 8.08 -11.05
CA ALA A 86 4.17 7.44 -12.31
C ALA A 86 4.60 8.43 -13.41
N GLY A 87 5.25 9.52 -13.02
CA GLY A 87 6.00 10.36 -13.95
C GLY A 87 7.29 9.63 -14.32
N LEU A 88 7.53 9.44 -15.62
CA LEU A 88 8.78 8.88 -16.11
C LEU A 88 9.33 9.80 -17.20
N ALA A 89 10.58 10.22 -17.06
CA ALA A 89 11.24 11.20 -17.92
C ALA A 89 10.37 12.48 -18.11
N SER A 90 10.11 12.89 -19.35
CA SER A 90 9.35 14.10 -19.70
C SER A 90 7.82 13.93 -19.63
N LYS A 91 7.30 12.77 -19.25
CA LYS A 91 5.86 12.52 -19.20
C LYS A 91 5.27 12.95 -17.86
N ARG A 92 4.21 13.76 -17.92
CA ARG A 92 3.45 14.18 -16.74
C ARG A 92 2.74 12.98 -16.12
N GLY A 93 3.04 12.73 -14.85
CA GLY A 93 2.37 11.70 -14.07
C GLY A 93 0.90 12.01 -13.74
N MET A 94 0.33 11.25 -12.83
CA MET A 94 -1.03 11.41 -12.30
C MET A 94 -1.02 12.16 -10.96
N GLN A 95 -1.96 13.08 -10.75
CA GLN A 95 -2.10 13.75 -9.45
C GLN A 95 -2.63 12.79 -8.37
N LEU A 96 -2.16 12.93 -7.13
CA LEU A 96 -2.63 12.19 -5.95
C LEU A 96 -4.16 12.23 -5.80
N SER A 97 -4.74 13.43 -5.93
CA SER A 97 -6.19 13.62 -5.85
C SER A 97 -6.97 12.81 -6.89
N THR A 98 -6.38 12.63 -8.08
CA THR A 98 -6.95 11.75 -9.11
C THR A 98 -6.81 10.30 -8.67
N LEU A 99 -5.61 9.84 -8.31
CA LEU A 99 -5.40 8.48 -7.82
C LEU A 99 -6.39 8.12 -6.70
N LEU A 100 -6.46 8.92 -5.64
CA LEU A 100 -7.32 8.67 -4.49
C LEU A 100 -8.81 8.68 -4.85
N ARG A 101 -9.25 9.56 -5.77
CA ARG A 101 -10.62 9.53 -6.29
C ARG A 101 -10.91 8.23 -7.03
N GLU A 102 -10.00 7.80 -7.90
CA GLU A 102 -10.15 6.56 -8.65
C GLU A 102 -10.16 5.32 -7.74
N LEU A 103 -9.28 5.30 -6.73
CA LEU A 103 -9.25 4.28 -5.68
C LEU A 103 -10.56 4.22 -4.89
N LYS A 104 -11.05 5.37 -4.43
CA LYS A 104 -12.30 5.47 -3.69
C LYS A 104 -13.47 4.92 -4.52
N ASN A 105 -13.52 5.30 -5.79
CA ASN A 105 -14.55 4.81 -6.71
C ASN A 105 -14.43 3.29 -6.86
N ALA A 106 -13.22 2.78 -7.14
CA ALA A 106 -12.95 1.35 -7.24
C ALA A 106 -13.40 0.58 -5.99
N ALA A 107 -13.02 1.05 -4.81
CA ALA A 107 -13.38 0.40 -3.55
C ALA A 107 -14.87 0.45 -3.21
N ASN A 108 -15.65 1.34 -3.82
CA ASN A 108 -17.10 1.41 -3.61
C ASN A 108 -17.87 0.32 -4.37
N TYR A 109 -17.47 0.02 -5.62
CA TYR A 109 -18.12 -1.05 -6.40
C TYR A 109 -17.42 -2.41 -6.26
N SER A 110 -16.12 -2.44 -5.95
CA SER A 110 -15.39 -3.67 -5.59
C SER A 110 -15.32 -3.84 -4.06
N ASN A 111 -14.60 -4.85 -3.55
CA ASN A 111 -14.36 -5.04 -2.11
C ASN A 111 -12.87 -4.87 -1.77
N ILE A 112 -12.27 -3.77 -2.21
CA ILE A 112 -10.92 -3.36 -1.78
C ILE A 112 -10.96 -2.99 -0.29
N GLU A 113 -10.34 -3.82 0.54
CA GLU A 113 -10.31 -3.69 2.00
C GLU A 113 -9.05 -2.98 2.49
N GLY A 114 -7.96 -3.05 1.73
CA GLY A 114 -6.66 -2.53 2.15
C GLY A 114 -5.88 -1.98 0.97
N VAL A 115 -5.16 -0.89 1.19
CA VAL A 115 -4.34 -0.25 0.16
C VAL A 115 -2.95 0.07 0.71
N VAL A 116 -1.91 -0.33 -0.03
CA VAL A 116 -0.55 0.18 0.15
C VAL A 116 -0.22 1.08 -1.03
N LEU A 117 0.22 2.30 -0.74
CA LEU A 117 0.79 3.21 -1.72
C LEU A 117 2.31 3.20 -1.55
N GLY A 118 2.99 2.33 -2.31
CA GLY A 118 4.45 2.18 -2.36
C GLY A 118 5.14 3.31 -3.12
N SER A 119 4.61 4.52 -3.02
CA SER A 119 5.05 5.71 -3.74
C SER A 119 5.50 6.77 -2.74
N CYS A 120 6.63 7.39 -3.03
CA CYS A 120 7.28 8.39 -2.20
C CYS A 120 6.37 9.56 -1.82
N THR A 121 6.48 10.05 -0.58
CA THR A 121 5.87 11.29 -0.02
C THR A 121 4.35 11.34 0.07
N VAL A 122 3.66 10.28 -0.33
CA VAL A 122 2.19 10.26 -0.39
C VAL A 122 1.56 10.19 1.00
N GLY A 123 2.18 9.44 1.92
CA GLY A 123 1.74 9.26 3.30
C GLY A 123 1.63 10.58 4.08
N SER A 124 2.37 11.61 3.66
CA SER A 124 2.29 12.96 4.24
C SER A 124 0.92 13.63 4.05
N ASN A 125 0.02 13.06 3.21
CA ASN A 125 -1.33 13.56 2.95
C ASN A 125 -2.39 12.77 3.74
N VAL A 126 -2.18 12.60 5.06
CA VAL A 126 -3.02 11.80 5.97
C VAL A 126 -4.51 12.17 5.87
N GLU A 127 -4.85 13.45 5.76
CA GLU A 127 -6.23 13.90 5.60
C GLU A 127 -6.89 13.35 4.33
N GLU A 128 -6.13 13.23 3.24
CA GLU A 128 -6.65 12.68 1.98
C GLU A 128 -6.87 11.17 2.09
N PHE A 129 -6.03 10.46 2.85
CA PHE A 129 -6.24 9.04 3.17
C PHE A 129 -7.52 8.86 4.01
N MET A 130 -7.68 9.67 5.06
CA MET A 130 -8.88 9.65 5.90
C MET A 130 -10.14 9.94 5.06
N ASN A 131 -10.10 10.93 4.16
CA ASN A 131 -11.22 11.28 3.28
C ASN A 131 -11.54 10.19 2.24
N THR A 132 -10.51 9.47 1.78
CA THR A 132 -10.64 8.32 0.86
C THR A 132 -11.33 7.14 1.55
N ILE A 133 -10.89 6.82 2.77
CA ILE A 133 -11.45 5.73 3.60
C ILE A 133 -12.88 6.03 4.07
N LYS A 134 -13.18 7.27 4.49
CA LYS A 134 -14.46 7.66 5.12
C LYS A 134 -15.71 7.25 4.35
N SER A 135 -15.60 7.16 3.03
CA SER A 135 -16.72 6.89 2.13
C SER A 135 -16.34 5.85 1.08
N SER A 136 -15.59 4.84 1.52
CA SER A 136 -15.29 3.62 0.76
C SER A 136 -15.35 2.38 1.65
N LYS A 137 -15.16 1.19 1.05
CA LYS A 137 -15.02 -0.08 1.78
C LYS A 137 -13.60 -0.33 2.29
N ILE A 138 -12.67 0.58 2.02
CA ILE A 138 -11.29 0.50 2.49
C ILE A 138 -11.31 0.57 4.01
N VAL A 139 -10.60 -0.34 4.65
CA VAL A 139 -10.46 -0.46 6.10
C VAL A 139 -9.15 0.16 6.55
N TRP A 140 -8.10 0.08 5.74
CA TRP A 140 -6.81 0.65 6.04
C TRP A 140 -6.08 1.13 4.78
N MET A 141 -5.29 2.18 4.95
CA MET A 141 -4.34 2.67 3.95
C MET A 141 -2.98 2.85 4.60
N PHE A 142 -1.93 2.41 3.90
CA PHE A 142 -0.54 2.52 4.33
C PHE A 142 0.30 3.18 3.24
N GLY A 143 1.30 3.97 3.64
CA GLY A 143 2.22 4.62 2.71
C GLY A 143 3.36 5.33 3.43
N TYR A 144 4.18 6.04 2.65
CA TYR A 144 5.44 6.63 3.13
C TYR A 144 5.41 8.16 3.10
N THR A 145 6.01 8.81 4.09
CA THR A 145 6.06 10.28 4.24
C THR A 145 7.23 10.93 3.49
N CYS A 146 8.17 10.11 3.02
CA CYS A 146 9.40 10.56 2.37
C CYS A 146 9.66 9.81 1.04
N GLU A 147 10.74 10.18 0.37
CA GLU A 147 11.29 9.42 -0.75
C GLU A 147 12.13 8.25 -0.27
N ILE A 148 11.77 7.05 -0.71
CA ILE A 148 12.29 5.77 -0.25
C ILE A 148 12.77 4.94 -1.44
N ASP A 149 13.89 4.24 -1.27
CA ASP A 149 14.37 3.29 -2.27
C ASP A 149 13.32 2.18 -2.53
N TRP A 150 13.05 1.92 -3.81
CA TRP A 150 12.01 1.00 -4.26
C TRP A 150 12.16 -0.43 -3.70
N MET A 151 13.40 -0.92 -3.53
CA MET A 151 13.64 -2.27 -3.01
C MET A 151 13.30 -2.29 -1.52
N THR A 152 13.76 -1.28 -0.79
CA THR A 152 13.53 -1.17 0.64
C THR A 152 12.03 -1.04 0.96
N SER A 153 11.29 -0.21 0.22
CA SER A 153 9.83 -0.14 0.35
C SER A 153 9.14 -1.46 -0.02
N THR A 154 9.58 -2.13 -1.09
CA THR A 154 9.02 -3.43 -1.50
C THR A 154 9.11 -4.47 -0.39
N LEU A 155 10.22 -4.53 0.36
CA LEU A 155 10.38 -5.48 1.47
C LEU A 155 9.42 -5.19 2.63
N ILE A 156 9.20 -3.92 2.94
CA ILE A 156 8.23 -3.49 3.96
C ILE A 156 6.80 -3.79 3.49
N ASP A 157 6.47 -3.44 2.26
CA ASP A 157 5.16 -3.66 1.65
C ASP A 157 4.83 -5.15 1.62
N LEU A 158 5.79 -6.01 1.27
CA LEU A 158 5.66 -7.47 1.32
C LEU A 158 5.31 -7.96 2.73
N SER A 159 6.02 -7.45 3.75
CA SER A 159 5.76 -7.78 5.15
C SER A 159 4.35 -7.33 5.60
N VAL A 160 3.92 -6.14 5.17
CA VAL A 160 2.58 -5.61 5.43
C VAL A 160 1.52 -6.50 4.81
N PHE A 161 1.62 -6.81 3.51
CA PHE A 161 0.63 -7.66 2.84
C PHE A 161 0.59 -9.08 3.43
N GLU A 162 1.74 -9.67 3.76
CA GLU A 162 1.82 -11.00 4.37
C GLU A 162 1.04 -11.08 5.68
N GLN A 163 1.10 -10.05 6.53
CA GLN A 163 0.31 -10.01 7.77
C GLN A 163 -1.16 -9.64 7.54
N MET A 164 -1.41 -8.63 6.71
CA MET A 164 -2.74 -8.04 6.57
C MET A 164 -3.71 -8.92 5.79
N MET A 165 -3.22 -9.67 4.80
CA MET A 165 -4.05 -10.60 4.04
C MET A 165 -4.50 -11.80 4.88
N GLY A 166 -3.76 -12.13 5.95
CA GLY A 166 -4.13 -13.16 6.92
C GLY A 166 -5.20 -12.76 7.94
N LEU A 167 -5.72 -11.52 7.92
CA LEU A 167 -6.83 -11.12 8.79
C LEU A 167 -8.15 -11.71 8.31
N GLU A 168 -8.98 -12.23 9.22
CA GLU A 168 -10.36 -12.59 8.88
C GLU A 168 -11.27 -11.36 8.81
N LYS A 169 -12.40 -11.47 8.10
CA LYS A 169 -13.38 -10.38 7.97
C LYS A 169 -13.94 -9.89 9.30
N SER A 170 -14.06 -10.78 10.29
CA SER A 170 -14.52 -10.49 11.66
C SER A 170 -13.56 -9.54 12.38
N GLN A 171 -12.25 -9.75 12.19
CA GLN A 171 -11.17 -9.00 12.82
C GLN A 171 -11.09 -7.56 12.32
N LEU A 172 -11.52 -7.30 11.07
CA LEU A 172 -11.58 -5.94 10.49
C LEU A 172 -12.55 -4.99 11.20
N ARG A 173 -13.38 -5.50 12.13
CA ARG A 173 -14.26 -4.68 12.98
C ARG A 173 -13.53 -4.12 14.22
N ASN A 174 -12.35 -4.65 14.53
CA ASN A 174 -11.57 -4.28 15.71
C ASN A 174 -10.28 -3.58 15.28
N ARG A 175 -10.15 -2.30 15.65
CA ARG A 175 -8.95 -1.49 15.36
C ARG A 175 -7.68 -2.11 15.93
N GLN A 176 -7.73 -2.60 17.16
CA GLN A 176 -6.56 -3.18 17.83
C GLN A 176 -6.05 -4.39 17.06
N GLN A 177 -6.92 -5.26 16.56
CA GLN A 177 -6.49 -6.42 15.78
C GLN A 177 -5.85 -6.04 14.44
N ILE A 178 -6.30 -4.94 13.81
CA ILE A 178 -5.66 -4.39 12.61
C ILE A 178 -4.28 -3.84 12.97
N LEU A 179 -4.18 -3.05 14.05
CA LEU A 179 -2.93 -2.49 14.56
C LEU A 179 -1.92 -3.58 14.91
N ASP A 180 -2.34 -4.63 15.62
CA ASP A 180 -1.47 -5.74 16.02
C ASP A 180 -0.85 -6.45 14.81
N ARG A 181 -1.54 -6.50 13.67
CA ARG A 181 -1.00 -7.07 12.43
C ARG A 181 0.02 -6.16 11.76
N PHE A 182 -0.25 -4.86 11.71
CA PHE A 182 0.74 -3.88 11.27
C PHE A 182 1.98 -3.91 12.16
N ALA A 183 1.81 -3.99 13.48
CA ALA A 183 2.91 -4.09 14.42
C ALA A 183 3.75 -5.36 14.19
N ARG A 184 3.10 -6.52 13.93
CA ARG A 184 3.82 -7.75 13.55
C ARG A 184 4.60 -7.61 12.24
N ALA A 185 4.04 -6.91 11.26
CA ALA A 185 4.71 -6.68 9.98
C ALA A 185 5.95 -5.79 10.15
N LEU A 186 5.82 -4.69 10.92
CA LEU A 186 6.89 -3.69 11.05
C LEU A 186 7.94 -4.05 12.10
N ARG A 187 7.65 -4.92 13.08
CA ARG A 187 8.62 -5.40 14.08
C ARG A 187 9.83 -6.13 13.48
N ARG A 188 9.75 -6.53 12.21
CA ARG A 188 10.85 -7.16 11.46
C ARG A 188 11.95 -6.18 11.06
N PHE A 189 11.70 -4.88 11.18
CA PHE A 189 12.59 -3.83 10.71
C PHE A 189 13.13 -3.01 11.88
N ASP A 190 14.34 -2.47 11.69
CA ASP A 190 14.95 -1.53 12.61
C ASP A 190 14.27 -0.16 12.47
N GLN A 191 13.77 0.36 13.59
CA GLN A 191 13.07 1.63 13.65
C GLN A 191 13.96 2.81 13.27
N ASP A 192 15.26 2.73 13.60
CA ASP A 192 16.24 3.79 13.42
C ASP A 192 16.92 3.72 12.05
N TYR A 193 16.57 2.71 11.24
CA TYR A 193 17.06 2.61 9.86
C TYR A 193 16.65 3.87 9.08
N LEU A 194 17.66 4.55 8.53
CA LEU A 194 17.48 5.77 7.76
C LEU A 194 17.05 5.38 6.35
N ILE A 195 15.76 5.53 6.08
CA ILE A 195 15.13 4.89 4.92
C ILE A 195 14.94 5.84 3.73
N CYS A 196 15.12 7.13 3.96
CA CYS A 196 14.82 8.15 2.98
C CYS A 196 16.08 8.65 2.27
N SER A 197 16.10 8.55 0.94
CA SER A 197 17.30 8.73 0.12
C SER A 197 17.63 10.17 -0.26
N GLU A 198 16.64 11.08 -0.25
CA GLU A 198 16.79 12.44 -0.81
C GLU A 198 16.43 13.59 0.15
N ALA A 199 16.08 13.30 1.41
CA ALA A 199 15.74 14.34 2.36
C ALA A 199 17.00 15.06 2.89
N ALA A 200 16.95 16.40 2.98
CA ALA A 200 18.02 17.22 3.57
C ALA A 200 18.37 16.82 5.02
N ALA A 201 17.48 16.08 5.67
CA ALA A 201 17.72 15.38 6.92
C ALA A 201 17.30 13.91 6.75
N PRO A 202 18.12 12.94 7.17
CA PRO A 202 17.75 11.53 7.11
C PRO A 202 16.53 11.27 8.01
N VAL A 203 15.56 10.52 7.50
CA VAL A 203 14.33 10.18 8.24
C VAL A 203 14.35 8.70 8.57
N ARG A 204 14.10 8.40 9.84
CA ARG A 204 14.03 7.04 10.38
C ARG A 204 12.77 6.33 9.88
N LEU A 205 12.82 5.01 9.76
CA LEU A 205 11.64 4.20 9.42
C LEU A 205 10.44 4.53 10.31
N ALA A 206 10.67 4.70 11.61
CA ALA A 206 9.61 5.05 12.55
C ALA A 206 8.84 6.32 12.17
N ASP A 207 9.53 7.31 11.60
CA ASP A 207 8.97 8.60 11.21
C ASP A 207 8.59 8.64 9.71
N ALA A 208 8.91 7.59 8.94
CA ALA A 208 8.73 7.52 7.49
C ALA A 208 7.41 6.88 7.05
N VAL A 209 6.63 6.31 7.96
CA VAL A 209 5.40 5.55 7.64
C VAL A 209 4.14 6.29 8.05
N THR A 210 3.03 5.97 7.37
CA THR A 210 1.70 6.47 7.70
C THR A 210 0.71 5.32 7.66
N LEU A 211 -0.15 5.25 8.67
CA LEU A 211 -1.24 4.28 8.74
C LEU A 211 -2.55 4.97 9.08
N VAL A 212 -3.54 4.86 8.20
CA VAL A 212 -4.91 5.29 8.48
C VAL A 212 -5.82 4.07 8.55
N ILE A 213 -6.65 3.99 9.60
CA ILE A 213 -7.58 2.88 9.81
C ILE A 213 -9.02 3.39 10.02
N GLN A 214 -9.97 2.72 9.38
CA GLN A 214 -11.40 2.77 9.72
C GLN A 214 -11.92 1.34 9.88
N PRO A 215 -12.13 0.85 11.11
CA PRO A 215 -12.70 -0.48 11.30
C PRO A 215 -14.10 -0.58 10.70
N ARG A 216 -14.49 -1.79 10.27
CA ARG A 216 -15.84 -2.06 9.79
C ARG A 216 -16.86 -1.90 10.92
N GLY A 217 -18.00 -1.30 10.60
CA GLY A 217 -19.16 -1.21 11.50
C GLY A 217 -19.79 0.17 11.53
N ARG A 218 -21.05 0.23 12.00
CA ARG A 218 -21.80 1.48 12.10
C ARG A 218 -21.12 2.44 13.08
N GLY A 219 -20.97 3.70 12.68
CA GLY A 219 -20.44 4.76 13.53
C GLY A 219 -18.91 4.79 13.67
N LYS A 220 -18.18 3.84 13.07
CA LYS A 220 -16.71 3.90 12.99
C LYS A 220 -16.28 5.02 12.04
N ARG A 221 -15.18 5.68 12.38
CA ARG A 221 -14.60 6.80 11.61
C ARG A 221 -13.14 6.47 11.26
N PRO A 222 -12.60 7.04 10.18
CA PRO A 222 -11.17 6.96 9.91
C PRO A 222 -10.39 7.72 10.97
N GLU A 223 -9.20 7.24 11.23
CA GLU A 223 -8.27 7.79 12.20
C GLU A 223 -6.85 7.56 11.70
N ASP A 224 -6.01 8.59 11.86
CA ASP A 224 -4.57 8.43 11.75
C ASP A 224 -4.09 7.59 12.93
N ALA A 225 -3.69 6.35 12.64
CA ALA A 225 -3.27 5.37 13.63
C ALA A 225 -1.74 5.23 13.68
N THR A 226 -1.00 6.19 13.07
CA THR A 226 0.46 6.16 12.99
C THR A 226 1.10 6.18 14.39
N THR A 227 0.68 7.10 15.26
CA THR A 227 1.20 7.17 16.65
C THR A 227 0.87 5.91 17.45
N LEU A 228 -0.37 5.40 17.32
CA LEU A 228 -0.78 4.16 18.00
C LEU A 228 0.04 2.95 17.53
N LEU A 229 0.37 2.90 16.24
CA LEU A 229 1.25 1.88 15.68
C LEU A 229 2.66 1.99 16.26
N GLN A 230 3.24 3.19 16.30
CA GLN A 230 4.56 3.45 16.90
C GLN A 230 4.59 3.01 18.37
N GLU A 231 3.58 3.40 19.16
CA GLU A 231 3.44 2.97 20.56
C GLU A 231 3.37 1.45 20.70
N SER A 232 2.58 0.77 19.85
CA SER A 232 2.47 -0.70 19.86
C SER A 232 3.76 -1.44 19.49
N LEU A 233 4.64 -0.76 18.75
CA LEU A 233 5.96 -1.25 18.36
C LEU A 233 7.03 -0.92 19.41
N GLY A 234 6.74 -0.09 20.40
CA GLY A 234 7.73 0.47 21.31
C GLY A 234 8.69 1.44 20.61
N TRP A 235 8.26 2.03 19.49
CA TRP A 235 9.04 3.02 18.77
C TRP A 235 8.90 4.37 19.47
N SER A 236 9.67 4.57 20.54
CA SER A 236 9.71 5.81 21.28
C SER A 236 10.51 6.88 20.54
N ARG A 237 10.06 8.13 20.62
CA ARG A 237 10.85 9.30 20.22
C ARG A 237 11.95 9.65 21.21
N GLU A 238 12.00 8.99 22.35
CA GLU A 238 13.13 9.08 23.28
C GLU A 238 14.32 8.34 22.66
N GLY A 239 15.15 9.10 21.94
CA GLY A 239 16.52 8.70 21.66
C GLY A 239 17.40 8.90 22.89
N PRO A 240 18.64 8.38 22.87
CA PRO A 240 19.68 8.73 23.85
C PRO A 240 19.95 10.24 23.93
#